data_AF-A0A484XQL4-F1
#
_entry.id   AF-A0A484XQL4-F1
#
_cell.length_a   1.000
_cell.length_b   1.000
_cell.length_c   1.000
_cell.angle_alpha   90.00
_cell.angle_beta   90.00
_cell.angle_gamma   90.00
#
_symmetry.space_group_name_H-M   'P 1'
#
loop_
_entity.id
_entity.type
_entity.pdbx_description
1 polymer ?
#
loop_
_entity_poly.entity_id
_entity_poly.type
_entity_poly.pdbx_seq_one_letter_code
_entity_poly.pdbx_strand_id
1 'polypeptide(L)'
;MNASPVNLLTASGVIIYPSYREEVAEFDERGNVNEIEFTAYDGIVKNSDDDYAPQTVIAVSFEYDGAPVSVPVNVLMVVGTVIKFHPGTLTPESATPEVLRGAPYYAAVRARQMLVELMGTQDAVYALQSMPEPKTSFAVAWVTSHSTSPSEIDNGFDEHGRWYDFNAWAEVTIIRSSATAAQYLHDLLTILETRRGYYWQYDRGFDLCRSQEVSNSSPLINNLGYQQQAEVALSFSFVYRHYEQEGWIARAVVDDDFAHVDLIREGE
;
A
#
# COMPACT_ATOMS: atom_id res chain seq x y z
N MET A 1 15.45 -24.86 8.27
CA MET A 1 14.74 -23.62 7.95
C MET A 1 13.29 -23.88 8.27
N ASN A 2 12.76 -23.14 9.24
CA ASN A 2 11.35 -23.21 9.60
C ASN A 2 10.69 -21.98 9.01
N ALA A 3 9.60 -22.18 8.27
CA ALA A 3 8.75 -21.10 7.82
C ALA A 3 7.99 -20.55 9.03
N SER A 4 8.09 -19.25 9.27
CA SER A 4 7.41 -18.56 10.37
C SER A 4 6.45 -17.52 9.81
N PRO A 5 5.24 -17.39 10.38
CA PRO A 5 4.39 -16.23 10.13
C PRO A 5 5.09 -14.97 10.66
N VAL A 6 4.90 -13.86 9.94
CA VAL A 6 5.42 -12.54 10.26
C VAL A 6 4.24 -11.57 10.31
N ASN A 7 4.12 -10.84 11.41
CA ASN A 7 3.00 -9.95 11.68
C ASN A 7 3.46 -8.54 12.04
N LEU A 8 2.71 -7.55 11.57
CA LEU A 8 2.87 -6.15 11.98
C LEU A 8 2.03 -5.89 13.24
N LEU A 9 2.64 -5.30 14.27
CA LEU A 9 2.00 -5.02 15.54
C LEU A 9 1.78 -3.52 15.75
N THR A 10 0.57 -3.16 16.14
CA THR A 10 0.21 -1.86 16.72
C THR A 10 0.22 -1.94 18.24
N ALA A 11 -0.02 -0.81 18.93
CA ALA A 11 -0.21 -0.79 20.38
C ALA A 11 -1.37 -1.69 20.87
N SER A 12 -2.32 -2.02 19.99
CA SER A 12 -3.47 -2.88 20.30
C SER A 12 -3.26 -4.35 19.92
N GLY A 13 -2.10 -4.73 19.39
CA GLY A 13 -1.81 -6.06 18.86
C GLY A 13 -1.66 -6.07 17.34
N VAL A 14 -1.86 -7.24 16.70
CA VAL A 14 -1.72 -7.40 15.24
C VAL A 14 -2.59 -6.40 14.50
N ILE A 15 -2.03 -5.73 13.49
CA ILE A 15 -2.77 -4.80 12.65
C ILE A 15 -3.87 -5.53 11.87
N ILE A 16 -5.05 -4.93 11.74
CA ILE A 16 -6.18 -5.52 11.02
C ILE A 16 -6.79 -4.48 10.09
N TYR A 17 -6.80 -4.79 8.80
CA TYR A 17 -7.51 -4.05 7.73
C TYR A 17 -8.00 -5.03 6.66
N PRO A 18 -8.99 -4.66 5.81
CA PRO A 18 -9.64 -5.59 4.88
C PRO A 18 -8.71 -6.38 3.96
N SER A 19 -7.63 -5.79 3.46
CA SER A 19 -6.65 -6.49 2.61
C SER A 19 -5.54 -7.19 3.38
N TYR A 20 -5.42 -6.99 4.70
CA TYR A 20 -4.30 -7.52 5.49
C TYR A 20 -4.23 -9.04 5.40
N ARG A 21 -3.02 -9.54 5.20
CA ARG A 21 -2.67 -10.96 5.31
C ARG A 21 -1.35 -11.06 6.07
N GLU A 22 -1.25 -12.08 6.90
CA GLU A 22 0.03 -12.44 7.49
C GLU A 22 0.96 -12.95 6.39
N GLU A 23 2.23 -12.57 6.48
CA GLU A 23 3.25 -13.03 5.54
C GLU A 23 4.01 -14.21 6.15
N VAL A 24 4.59 -15.05 5.30
CA VAL A 24 5.39 -16.21 5.75
C VAL A 24 6.82 -16.03 5.27
N ALA A 25 7.76 -16.18 6.21
CA ALA A 25 9.18 -16.02 5.94
C ALA A 25 9.98 -17.21 6.44
N GLU A 26 11.04 -17.55 5.71
CA GLU A 26 12.08 -18.45 6.17
C GLU A 26 13.23 -17.64 6.77
N PHE A 27 13.81 -18.12 7.87
CA PHE A 27 14.91 -17.45 8.55
C PHE A 27 16.17 -18.31 8.58
N ASP A 28 17.32 -17.65 8.48
CA ASP A 28 18.66 -18.20 8.72
C ASP A 28 19.46 -17.31 9.69
N GLU A 29 20.78 -17.54 9.80
CA GLU A 29 21.68 -16.78 10.67
C GLU A 29 21.81 -15.29 10.28
N ARG A 30 21.43 -14.91 9.06
CA ARG A 30 21.50 -13.54 8.54
C ARG A 30 20.16 -12.82 8.57
N GLY A 31 19.07 -13.49 8.96
CA GLY A 31 17.72 -12.93 9.01
C GLY A 31 16.76 -13.65 8.05
N ASN A 32 15.76 -12.93 7.57
CA ASN A 32 14.81 -13.45 6.58
C ASN A 32 15.52 -13.77 5.25
N VAL A 33 15.24 -14.95 4.69
CA VAL A 33 15.84 -15.43 3.44
C VAL A 33 15.11 -14.88 2.22
N ASN A 34 13.79 -14.89 2.29
CA ASN A 34 12.92 -14.35 1.25
C ASN A 34 12.50 -12.92 1.57
N GLU A 35 12.14 -12.21 0.51
CA GLU A 35 11.45 -10.94 0.63
C GLU A 35 10.09 -11.14 1.32
N ILE A 36 9.75 -10.20 2.18
CA ILE A 36 8.47 -10.15 2.91
C ILE A 36 7.82 -8.83 2.52
N GLU A 37 6.66 -8.88 1.87
CA GLU A 37 5.97 -7.67 1.43
C GLU A 37 4.52 -7.70 1.90
N PHE A 38 4.18 -6.80 2.82
CA PHE A 38 2.81 -6.69 3.32
C PHE A 38 1.91 -5.98 2.31
N THR A 39 0.67 -6.44 2.22
CA THR A 39 -0.40 -5.79 1.42
C THR A 39 -0.51 -4.29 1.71
N ALA A 40 -0.72 -3.48 0.67
CA ALA A 40 -0.88 -2.04 0.82
C ALA A 40 -2.02 -1.72 1.81
N TYR A 41 -1.76 -0.82 2.76
CA TYR A 41 -2.74 -0.40 3.76
C TYR A 41 -3.96 0.23 3.08
N ASP A 42 -5.13 -0.36 3.27
CA ASP A 42 -6.38 0.14 2.66
C ASP A 42 -7.34 0.81 3.66
N GLY A 43 -6.85 1.08 4.88
CA GLY A 43 -7.63 1.70 5.96
C GLY A 43 -8.40 0.68 6.80
N ILE A 44 -8.96 1.12 7.93
CA ILE A 44 -9.76 0.26 8.80
C ILE A 44 -11.24 0.43 8.47
N VAL A 45 -11.96 -0.66 8.25
CA VAL A 45 -13.43 -0.62 8.16
C VAL A 45 -14.01 -0.62 9.58
N LYS A 46 -14.50 0.53 10.05
CA LYS A 46 -15.26 0.68 11.30
C LYS A 46 -16.35 1.75 11.17
N ASN A 47 -17.49 1.44 10.54
CA ASN A 47 -18.84 2.05 10.65
C ASN A 47 -18.96 3.47 11.29
N SER A 48 -18.07 4.40 11.00
CA SER A 48 -17.97 5.70 11.64
C SER A 48 -17.14 6.63 10.76
N ASP A 49 -17.32 7.94 10.93
CA ASP A 49 -16.81 8.99 10.05
C ASP A 49 -15.26 9.03 9.91
N ASP A 50 -14.51 8.15 10.60
CA ASP A 50 -13.04 8.01 10.61
C ASP A 50 -12.51 6.76 9.87
N ASP A 51 -13.26 6.21 8.90
CA ASP A 51 -13.02 4.93 8.21
C ASP A 51 -11.69 4.76 7.41
N TYR A 52 -10.72 5.68 7.51
CA TYR A 52 -9.40 5.58 6.85
C TYR A 52 -8.25 6.20 7.67
N ALA A 53 -8.35 6.20 8.99
CA ALA A 53 -7.35 6.82 9.86
C ALA A 53 -5.95 6.16 9.74
N PRO A 54 -4.86 6.95 9.79
CA PRO A 54 -3.50 6.41 9.90
C PRO A 54 -3.33 5.46 11.09
N GLN A 55 -2.41 4.51 10.99
CA GLN A 55 -2.08 3.55 12.06
C GLN A 55 -0.57 3.45 12.25
N THR A 56 -0.11 3.38 13.49
CA THR A 56 1.33 3.21 13.76
C THR A 56 1.65 1.75 14.05
N VAL A 57 2.56 1.17 13.26
CA VAL A 57 3.20 -0.11 13.55
C VAL A 57 4.39 0.16 14.47
N ILE A 58 4.36 -0.45 15.65
CA ILE A 58 5.35 -0.26 16.73
C ILE A 58 6.32 -1.44 16.85
N ALA A 59 5.99 -2.59 16.25
CA ALA A 59 6.83 -3.77 16.26
C ALA A 59 6.46 -4.74 15.13
N VAL A 60 7.39 -5.64 14.82
CA VAL A 60 7.16 -6.81 13.98
C VAL A 60 7.38 -8.05 14.81
N SER A 61 6.47 -9.02 14.72
CA SER A 61 6.58 -10.29 15.43
C SER A 61 6.69 -11.49 14.50
N PHE A 62 7.53 -12.44 14.86
CA PHE A 62 7.76 -13.70 14.16
C PHE A 62 8.33 -14.74 15.14
N GLU A 63 8.46 -15.99 14.70
CA GLU A 63 9.12 -17.06 15.45
C GLU A 63 10.54 -17.26 14.92
N TYR A 64 11.53 -17.28 15.83
CA TYR A 64 12.92 -17.59 15.53
C TYR A 64 13.42 -18.66 16.50
N ASP A 65 14.01 -19.73 15.98
CA ASP A 65 14.48 -20.89 16.76
C ASP A 65 13.44 -21.46 17.74
N GLY A 66 12.15 -21.45 17.36
CA GLY A 66 11.05 -21.98 18.16
C GLY A 66 10.58 -21.06 19.28
N ALA A 67 11.05 -19.80 19.31
CA ALA A 67 10.64 -18.79 20.27
C ALA A 67 10.01 -17.57 19.58
N PRO A 68 8.95 -16.97 20.15
CA PRO A 68 8.39 -15.73 19.63
C PRO A 68 9.38 -14.57 19.86
N VAL A 69 9.62 -13.81 18.80
CA VAL A 69 10.44 -12.60 18.79
C VAL A 69 9.56 -11.42 18.40
N SER A 70 9.79 -10.27 19.04
CA SER A 70 9.16 -9.00 18.70
C SER A 70 10.23 -7.93 18.60
N VAL A 71 10.39 -7.35 17.43
CA VAL A 71 11.41 -6.34 17.15
C VAL A 71 10.74 -4.99 16.96
N PRO A 72 11.17 -3.94 17.68
CA PRO A 72 10.59 -2.60 17.52
C PRO A 72 10.76 -2.06 16.11
N VAL A 73 9.71 -1.40 15.61
CA VAL A 73 9.73 -0.55 14.41
C VAL A 73 8.87 0.68 14.68
N ASN A 74 8.98 1.74 13.88
CA ASN A 74 8.13 2.92 14.03
C ASN A 74 7.65 3.40 12.66
N VAL A 75 6.58 2.79 12.15
CA VAL A 75 6.06 3.09 10.81
C VAL A 75 4.63 3.59 10.89
N LEU A 76 4.41 4.86 10.53
CA LEU A 76 3.07 5.39 10.30
C LEU A 76 2.50 4.85 8.98
N MET A 77 1.53 3.96 9.05
CA MET A 77 0.77 3.48 7.89
C MET A 77 -0.35 4.44 7.56
N VAL A 78 -0.27 5.03 6.38
CA VAL A 78 -1.35 5.78 5.71
C VAL A 78 -1.83 5.00 4.50
N VAL A 79 -3.02 5.30 3.98
CA VAL A 79 -3.58 4.57 2.82
C VAL A 79 -2.57 4.49 1.67
N GLY A 80 -2.32 3.29 1.16
CA GLY A 80 -1.28 3.02 0.16
C GLY A 80 0.12 2.73 0.72
N THR A 81 0.32 2.72 2.04
CA THR A 81 1.62 2.32 2.61
C THR A 81 1.85 0.83 2.41
N VAL A 82 2.97 0.48 1.81
CA VAL A 82 3.49 -0.90 1.71
C VAL A 82 4.75 -1.00 2.56
N ILE A 83 4.84 -2.04 3.38
CA ILE A 83 6.02 -2.33 4.21
C ILE A 83 6.69 -3.57 3.64
N LYS A 84 7.98 -3.45 3.34
CA LYS A 84 8.76 -4.49 2.67
C LYS A 84 10.05 -4.77 3.43
N PHE A 85 10.36 -6.03 3.68
CA PHE A 85 11.64 -6.47 4.22
C PHE A 85 12.38 -7.20 3.11
N HIS A 86 13.52 -6.63 2.70
CA HIS A 86 14.46 -7.31 1.81
C HIS A 86 15.12 -8.47 2.56
N PRO A 87 15.68 -9.46 1.85
CA PRO A 87 16.45 -10.52 2.49
C PRO A 87 17.52 -9.96 3.45
N GLY A 88 17.53 -10.44 4.68
CA GLY A 88 18.46 -10.06 5.75
C GLY A 88 18.16 -8.73 6.45
N THR A 89 17.01 -8.09 6.19
CA THR A 89 16.63 -6.83 6.86
C THR A 89 15.71 -7.03 8.06
N LEU A 90 15.26 -8.26 8.32
CA LEU A 90 14.56 -8.66 9.53
C LEU A 90 15.36 -9.75 10.25
N THR A 91 15.90 -9.42 11.42
CA THR A 91 16.64 -10.33 12.32
C THR A 91 15.99 -10.32 13.71
N PRO A 92 16.35 -11.25 14.62
CA PRO A 92 15.82 -11.24 15.98
C PRO A 92 16.13 -9.98 16.79
N GLU A 93 17.14 -9.22 16.40
CA GLU A 93 17.63 -8.03 17.09
C GLU A 93 17.23 -6.72 16.41
N SER A 94 16.94 -6.75 15.11
CA SER A 94 16.75 -5.53 14.30
C SER A 94 15.80 -5.73 13.12
N ALA A 95 15.08 -4.67 12.78
CA ALA A 95 14.12 -4.65 11.68
C ALA A 95 14.30 -3.34 10.90
N THR A 96 14.68 -3.44 9.63
CA THR A 96 14.89 -2.30 8.72
C THR A 96 13.99 -2.42 7.49
N PRO A 97 12.69 -2.09 7.62
CA PRO A 97 11.78 -2.13 6.49
C PRO A 97 12.07 -1.02 5.48
N GLU A 98 11.88 -1.33 4.20
CA GLU A 98 11.58 -0.32 3.19
C GLU A 98 10.10 0.03 3.27
N VAL A 99 9.80 1.33 3.35
CA VAL A 99 8.43 1.84 3.39
C VAL A 99 8.12 2.54 2.08
N LEU A 100 7.26 1.91 1.29
CA LEU A 100 6.84 2.42 -0.02
C LEU A 100 5.52 3.17 0.12
N ARG A 101 5.49 4.42 -0.36
CA ARG A 101 4.32 5.31 -0.33
C ARG A 101 4.26 6.14 -1.61
N GLY A 102 3.14 6.81 -1.84
CA GLY A 102 2.96 7.76 -2.92
C GLY A 102 1.63 7.62 -3.66
N ALA A 103 1.40 8.57 -4.57
CA ALA A 103 0.25 8.56 -5.48
C ALA A 103 -0.03 7.21 -6.17
N PRO A 104 0.96 6.44 -6.70
CA PRO A 104 0.64 5.19 -7.37
C PRO A 104 0.08 4.13 -6.41
N TYR A 105 0.61 4.01 -5.19
CA TYR A 105 0.10 3.04 -4.23
C TYR A 105 -1.29 3.43 -3.72
N TYR A 106 -1.52 4.72 -3.48
CA TYR A 106 -2.84 5.24 -3.13
C TYR A 106 -3.86 4.95 -4.24
N ALA A 107 -3.52 5.23 -5.50
CA ALA A 107 -4.39 4.95 -6.64
C ALA A 107 -4.71 3.44 -6.78
N ALA A 108 -3.72 2.57 -6.57
CA ALA A 108 -3.93 1.12 -6.61
C ALA A 108 -4.90 0.65 -5.52
N VAL A 109 -4.78 1.21 -4.30
CA VAL A 109 -5.71 0.93 -3.20
C VAL A 109 -7.14 1.34 -3.56
N ARG A 110 -7.35 2.55 -4.05
CA ARG A 110 -8.69 3.03 -4.43
C ARG A 110 -9.29 2.23 -5.58
N ALA A 111 -8.48 1.85 -6.57
CA ALA A 111 -8.92 0.98 -7.66
C ALA A 111 -9.39 -0.40 -7.17
N ARG A 112 -8.65 -1.01 -6.23
CA ARG A 112 -9.05 -2.29 -5.64
C ARG A 112 -10.34 -2.15 -4.83
N GLN A 113 -10.45 -1.13 -3.98
CA GLN A 113 -11.66 -0.91 -3.18
C GLN A 113 -12.89 -0.70 -4.05
N MET A 114 -12.76 0.07 -5.14
CA MET A 114 -13.80 0.20 -6.16
C MET A 114 -14.22 -1.16 -6.74
N LEU A 115 -13.27 -2.06 -7.04
CA LEU A 115 -13.58 -3.42 -7.50
C LEU A 115 -14.29 -4.27 -6.44
N VAL A 116 -13.84 -4.20 -5.19
CA VAL A 116 -14.45 -4.93 -4.07
C VAL A 116 -15.90 -4.48 -3.88
N GLU A 117 -16.13 -3.17 -3.88
CA GLU A 117 -17.44 -2.58 -3.60
C GLU A 117 -18.42 -2.77 -4.76
N LEU A 118 -18.01 -2.42 -5.99
CA LEU A 118 -18.93 -2.42 -7.14
C LEU A 118 -19.18 -3.82 -7.69
N MET A 119 -18.21 -4.72 -7.50
CA MET A 119 -18.24 -6.03 -8.14
C MET A 119 -18.11 -7.21 -7.16
N GLY A 120 -17.99 -6.95 -5.85
CA GLY A 120 -17.92 -7.98 -4.83
C GLY A 120 -16.63 -8.82 -4.85
N THR A 121 -15.59 -8.39 -5.56
CA THR A 121 -14.36 -9.20 -5.74
C THR A 121 -13.35 -8.89 -4.64
N GLN A 122 -13.48 -9.56 -3.49
CA GLN A 122 -12.59 -9.40 -2.34
C GLN A 122 -11.15 -9.86 -2.60
N ASP A 123 -10.95 -10.81 -3.52
CA ASP A 123 -9.63 -11.38 -3.86
C ASP A 123 -8.90 -10.61 -4.96
N ALA A 124 -9.33 -9.39 -5.30
CA ALA A 124 -8.57 -8.54 -6.21
C ALA A 124 -7.19 -8.21 -5.60
N VAL A 125 -6.12 -8.43 -6.35
CA VAL A 125 -4.74 -8.18 -5.89
C VAL A 125 -4.19 -6.88 -6.46
N TYR A 126 -3.17 -6.34 -5.80
CA TYR A 126 -2.42 -5.19 -6.32
C TYR A 126 -1.31 -5.67 -7.25
N ALA A 127 -1.27 -5.20 -8.49
CA ALA A 127 -0.18 -5.53 -9.42
C ALA A 127 1.17 -4.94 -9.00
N LEU A 128 1.16 -4.04 -8.02
CA LEU A 128 2.35 -3.43 -7.44
C LEU A 128 3.13 -4.41 -6.56
N GLN A 129 2.50 -5.52 -6.13
CA GLN A 129 3.10 -6.51 -5.22
C GLN A 129 3.49 -7.78 -5.96
N SER A 130 2.53 -8.39 -6.65
CA SER A 130 2.78 -9.52 -7.53
C SER A 130 1.60 -9.76 -8.47
N MET A 131 1.89 -10.37 -9.62
CA MET A 131 0.86 -10.90 -10.52
C MET A 131 0.57 -12.36 -10.16
N PRO A 132 -0.70 -12.78 -10.08
CA PRO A 132 -1.05 -14.18 -9.87
C PRO A 132 -0.54 -15.08 -10.98
N GLU A 133 -0.29 -16.36 -10.67
CA GLU A 133 0.13 -17.31 -11.69
C GLU A 133 -0.92 -17.47 -12.81
N PRO A 134 -0.50 -17.78 -14.06
CA PRO A 134 -1.41 -17.85 -15.20
C PRO A 134 -2.52 -18.90 -15.16
N LYS A 135 -2.49 -19.79 -14.17
CA LYS A 135 -3.43 -20.92 -14.05
C LYS A 135 -4.65 -20.60 -13.18
N THR A 136 -4.63 -19.48 -12.47
CA THR A 136 -5.72 -19.08 -11.55
C THR A 136 -6.54 -17.95 -12.15
N SER A 137 -7.85 -17.94 -11.89
CA SER A 137 -8.66 -16.75 -12.17
C SER A 137 -8.31 -15.65 -11.18
N PHE A 138 -8.24 -14.40 -11.66
CA PHE A 138 -7.88 -13.26 -10.82
C PHE A 138 -8.47 -11.95 -11.34
N ALA A 139 -8.51 -10.96 -10.44
CA ALA A 139 -8.63 -9.55 -10.78
C ALA A 139 -7.44 -8.80 -10.18
N VAL A 140 -6.87 -7.88 -10.94
CA VAL A 140 -5.68 -7.12 -10.56
C VAL A 140 -5.91 -5.65 -10.86
N ALA A 141 -5.48 -4.76 -9.95
CA ALA A 141 -5.34 -3.34 -10.21
C ALA A 141 -3.85 -2.98 -10.44
N TRP A 142 -3.52 -2.47 -11.63
CA TRP A 142 -2.16 -2.10 -12.02
C TRP A 142 -2.08 -0.61 -12.36
N VAL A 143 -1.14 0.12 -11.75
CA VAL A 143 -0.91 1.53 -12.09
C VAL A 143 0.13 1.62 -13.20
N THR A 144 -0.26 2.12 -14.36
CA THR A 144 0.59 2.18 -15.56
C THR A 144 1.38 3.47 -15.65
N SER A 145 0.80 4.56 -15.15
CA SER A 145 1.46 5.86 -15.08
C SER A 145 0.90 6.68 -13.93
N HIS A 146 1.69 7.59 -13.40
CA HIS A 146 1.24 8.53 -12.38
C HIS A 146 2.01 9.84 -12.48
N SER A 147 1.43 10.90 -11.95
CA SER A 147 2.08 12.17 -11.74
C SER A 147 1.56 12.81 -10.44
N THR A 148 2.38 13.68 -9.86
CA THR A 148 2.03 14.44 -8.66
C THR A 148 2.47 15.88 -8.89
N SER A 149 1.69 16.83 -8.40
CA SER A 149 2.02 18.24 -8.51
C SER A 149 3.38 18.51 -7.84
N PRO A 150 4.22 19.36 -8.44
CA PRO A 150 5.57 19.62 -7.90
C PRO A 150 5.55 20.39 -6.58
N SER A 151 4.43 21.05 -6.26
CA SER A 151 4.21 21.77 -5.01
C SER A 151 2.96 21.25 -4.32
N GLU A 152 2.98 21.32 -2.99
CA GLU A 152 1.80 21.11 -2.17
C GLU A 152 0.73 22.17 -2.48
N ILE A 153 -0.53 21.75 -2.35
CA ILE A 153 -1.72 22.60 -2.50
C ILE A 153 -2.30 23.01 -1.16
N ASP A 154 -2.00 22.25 -0.10
CA ASP A 154 -2.34 22.55 1.28
C ASP A 154 -1.33 21.87 2.21
N ASN A 155 -1.18 22.37 3.43
CA ASN A 155 -0.33 21.77 4.46
C ASN A 155 -0.82 22.12 5.87
N GLY A 156 -0.41 21.31 6.84
CA GLY A 156 -0.77 21.55 8.22
C GLY A 156 -0.07 20.59 9.18
N PHE A 157 -0.58 20.56 10.40
CA PHE A 157 -0.04 19.73 11.48
C PHE A 157 -1.18 19.13 12.28
N ASP A 158 -1.09 17.84 12.59
CA ASP A 158 -2.02 17.11 13.46
C ASP A 158 -1.26 16.14 14.39
N GLU A 159 -1.98 15.26 15.08
CA GLU A 159 -1.41 14.30 16.02
C GLU A 159 -0.48 13.25 15.38
N HIS A 160 -0.53 13.09 14.05
CA HIS A 160 0.34 12.20 13.30
C HIS A 160 1.58 12.91 12.74
N GLY A 161 1.66 14.23 12.90
CA GLY A 161 2.79 15.06 12.49
C GLY A 161 2.41 16.09 11.42
N ARG A 162 3.43 16.53 10.69
CA ARG A 162 3.23 17.49 9.61
C ARG A 162 2.75 16.79 8.35
N TRP A 163 1.75 17.36 7.68
CA TRP A 163 1.20 16.83 6.45
C TRP A 163 1.20 17.85 5.33
N TYR A 164 1.27 17.34 4.10
CA TYR A 164 1.26 18.08 2.85
C TYR A 164 0.34 17.39 1.85
N ASP A 165 -0.60 18.13 1.29
CA ASP A 165 -1.54 17.65 0.28
C ASP A 165 -1.04 18.02 -1.12
N PHE A 166 -1.10 17.08 -2.05
CA PHE A 166 -0.69 17.26 -3.45
C PHE A 166 -1.81 16.85 -4.39
N ASN A 167 -1.95 17.55 -5.52
CA ASN A 167 -2.77 17.03 -6.62
C ASN A 167 -2.02 15.91 -7.31
N ALA A 168 -2.69 14.80 -7.55
CA ALA A 168 -2.13 13.63 -8.20
C ALA A 168 -3.04 13.12 -9.31
N TRP A 169 -2.42 12.50 -10.31
CA TRP A 169 -3.09 11.80 -11.38
C TRP A 169 -2.48 10.42 -11.54
N ALA A 170 -3.31 9.42 -11.83
CA ALA A 170 -2.84 8.06 -12.10
C ALA A 170 -3.67 7.42 -13.21
N GLU A 171 -2.99 6.68 -14.08
CA GLU A 171 -3.62 5.74 -14.99
C GLU A 171 -3.56 4.35 -14.38
N VAL A 172 -4.71 3.70 -14.31
CA VAL A 172 -4.87 2.39 -13.70
C VAL A 172 -5.52 1.44 -14.69
N THR A 173 -4.86 0.33 -14.96
CA THR A 173 -5.38 -0.78 -15.74
C THR A 173 -5.90 -1.84 -14.78
N ILE A 174 -7.18 -2.17 -14.92
CA ILE A 174 -7.76 -3.34 -14.26
C ILE A 174 -7.65 -4.51 -15.21
N ILE A 175 -7.03 -5.59 -14.75
CA ILE A 175 -6.84 -6.83 -15.50
C ILE A 175 -7.66 -7.92 -14.85
N ARG A 176 -8.41 -8.69 -15.66
CA ARG A 176 -9.13 -9.87 -15.19
C ARG A 176 -8.80 -11.07 -16.06
N SER A 177 -8.45 -12.19 -15.43
CA SER A 177 -8.29 -13.49 -16.07
C SER A 177 -9.44 -14.40 -15.65
N SER A 178 -10.37 -14.67 -16.58
CA SER A 178 -11.50 -15.59 -16.39
C SER A 178 -12.29 -15.76 -17.70
N ALA A 179 -13.07 -16.83 -17.81
CA ALA A 179 -13.96 -17.04 -18.95
C ALA A 179 -14.99 -15.91 -19.15
N THR A 180 -15.30 -15.13 -18.10
CA THR A 180 -16.25 -14.00 -18.12
C THR A 180 -15.56 -12.64 -18.05
N ALA A 181 -14.24 -12.57 -18.28
CA ALA A 181 -13.46 -11.36 -18.03
C ALA A 181 -14.01 -10.13 -18.79
N ALA A 182 -14.29 -10.27 -20.09
CA ALA A 182 -14.80 -9.18 -20.91
C ALA A 182 -16.18 -8.68 -20.44
N GLN A 183 -17.12 -9.59 -20.17
CA GLN A 183 -18.45 -9.24 -19.67
C GLN A 183 -18.36 -8.52 -18.33
N TYR A 184 -17.55 -9.05 -17.41
CA TYR A 184 -17.37 -8.48 -16.09
C TYR A 184 -16.83 -7.05 -16.14
N LEU A 185 -15.82 -6.78 -16.98
CA LEU A 185 -15.27 -5.43 -17.12
C LEU A 185 -16.24 -4.49 -17.84
N HIS A 186 -17.06 -5.00 -18.76
CA HIS A 186 -18.13 -4.22 -19.38
C HIS A 186 -19.22 -3.84 -18.38
N ASP A 187 -19.60 -4.76 -17.49
CA ASP A 187 -20.53 -4.49 -16.39
C ASP A 187 -19.98 -3.44 -15.43
N LEU A 188 -18.68 -3.51 -15.10
CA LEU A 188 -17.99 -2.50 -14.29
C LEU A 188 -18.11 -1.11 -14.93
N LEU A 189 -17.79 -0.97 -16.22
CA LEU A 189 -17.91 0.31 -16.94
C LEU A 189 -19.35 0.83 -16.94
N THR A 190 -20.32 -0.07 -17.17
CA THR A 190 -21.74 0.28 -17.13
C THR A 190 -22.14 0.81 -15.76
N ILE A 191 -21.66 0.19 -14.68
CA ILE A 191 -21.90 0.67 -13.31
C ILE A 191 -21.27 2.05 -13.09
N LEU A 192 -20.03 2.27 -13.55
CA LEU A 192 -19.33 3.54 -13.41
C LEU A 192 -20.01 4.69 -14.18
N GLU A 193 -20.54 4.41 -15.37
CA GLU A 193 -21.25 5.40 -16.20
C GLU A 193 -22.66 5.72 -15.67
N THR A 194 -23.32 4.74 -15.04
CA THR A 194 -24.71 4.88 -14.59
C THR A 194 -24.85 5.29 -13.12
N ARG A 195 -23.91 4.93 -12.25
CA ARG A 195 -23.88 5.38 -10.85
C ARG A 195 -23.12 6.70 -10.73
N ARG A 196 -23.85 7.82 -10.81
CA ARG A 196 -23.30 9.12 -10.39
C ARG A 196 -23.14 9.17 -8.86
N GLY A 197 -21.89 9.23 -8.42
CA GLY A 197 -21.39 9.90 -7.21
C GLY A 197 -22.12 9.68 -5.89
N TYR A 198 -21.86 8.58 -5.18
CA TYR A 198 -22.25 8.50 -3.76
C TYR A 198 -21.41 7.62 -2.83
N TYR A 199 -20.34 6.91 -3.24
CA TYR A 199 -19.64 6.00 -2.29
C TYR A 199 -18.11 5.95 -2.40
N TRP A 200 -17.49 6.04 -3.58
CA TRP A 200 -16.03 5.96 -3.75
C TRP A 200 -15.32 7.31 -4.04
N GLN A 201 -16.09 8.41 -4.07
CA GLN A 201 -15.62 9.77 -4.41
C GLN A 201 -15.39 10.66 -3.17
N TYR A 202 -15.43 10.09 -1.95
CA TYR A 202 -15.38 10.88 -0.70
C TYR A 202 -13.99 10.99 -0.08
N ASP A 203 -12.96 10.39 -0.66
CA ASP A 203 -11.63 10.92 -0.44
C ASP A 203 -11.50 12.26 -1.14
N ARG A 204 -10.90 13.23 -0.43
CA ARG A 204 -10.77 14.61 -0.89
C ARG A 204 -10.31 14.66 -2.34
N GLY A 205 -11.20 15.12 -3.22
CA GLY A 205 -10.90 15.37 -4.63
C GLY A 205 -10.64 14.13 -5.50
N PHE A 206 -11.10 12.93 -5.12
CA PHE A 206 -10.97 11.73 -5.96
C PHE A 206 -12.03 11.68 -7.08
N ASP A 207 -11.56 11.75 -8.33
CA ASP A 207 -12.38 11.75 -9.54
C ASP A 207 -11.91 10.69 -10.54
N LEU A 208 -12.86 9.93 -11.11
CA LEU A 208 -12.63 9.16 -12.34
C LEU A 208 -12.76 10.09 -13.54
N CYS A 209 -11.63 10.37 -14.20
CA CYS A 209 -11.58 11.30 -15.32
C CYS A 209 -11.95 10.64 -16.65
N ARG A 210 -11.52 9.39 -16.88
CA ARG A 210 -11.69 8.68 -18.15
C ARG A 210 -11.75 7.17 -17.93
N SER A 211 -12.48 6.49 -18.80
CA SER A 211 -12.46 5.05 -19.00
C SER A 211 -12.29 4.73 -20.48
N GLN A 212 -11.53 3.71 -20.81
CA GLN A 212 -11.41 3.18 -22.17
C GLN A 212 -12.35 1.98 -22.38
N GLU A 213 -12.56 1.59 -23.64
CA GLU A 213 -13.27 0.34 -23.96
C GLU A 213 -12.50 -0.88 -23.42
N VAL A 214 -13.23 -1.95 -23.10
CA VAL A 214 -12.64 -3.21 -22.65
C VAL A 214 -11.84 -3.83 -23.79
N SER A 215 -10.55 -4.08 -23.55
CA SER A 215 -9.69 -4.77 -24.50
C SER A 215 -9.49 -6.23 -24.08
N ASN A 216 -9.39 -7.12 -25.06
CA ASN A 216 -8.93 -8.51 -24.87
C ASN A 216 -7.46 -8.69 -25.31
N SER A 217 -6.72 -7.60 -25.48
CA SER A 217 -5.27 -7.65 -25.65
C SER A 217 -4.65 -8.01 -24.30
N SER A 218 -3.99 -9.16 -24.19
CA SER A 218 -3.13 -9.41 -23.03
C SER A 218 -1.91 -8.49 -23.11
N PRO A 219 -1.70 -7.54 -22.20
CA PRO A 219 -0.39 -6.97 -22.00
C PRO A 219 0.52 -8.11 -21.54
N LEU A 220 1.62 -8.33 -22.28
CA LEU A 220 2.68 -9.23 -21.86
C LEU A 220 3.43 -8.58 -20.68
N ILE A 221 2.81 -8.57 -19.50
CA ILE A 221 3.49 -8.21 -18.26
C ILE A 221 4.30 -9.45 -17.86
N ASN A 222 5.62 -9.33 -17.92
CA ASN A 222 6.59 -10.38 -17.55
C ASN A 222 6.58 -11.67 -18.41
N ASN A 223 6.25 -11.60 -19.72
CA ASN A 223 6.25 -12.75 -20.64
C ASN A 223 5.34 -13.93 -20.23
N LEU A 224 4.40 -13.73 -19.31
CA LEU A 224 3.46 -14.76 -18.89
C LEU A 224 2.23 -14.75 -19.82
N GLY A 225 1.95 -15.89 -20.46
CA GLY A 225 0.77 -16.06 -21.32
C GLY A 225 -0.46 -16.43 -20.52
N TYR A 226 -1.36 -15.48 -20.28
CA TYR A 226 -2.65 -15.71 -19.63
C TYR A 226 -3.71 -16.11 -20.66
N GLN A 227 -4.42 -17.22 -20.41
CA GLN A 227 -5.59 -17.59 -21.23
C GLN A 227 -6.80 -16.80 -20.75
N GLN A 228 -7.55 -16.18 -21.67
CA GLN A 228 -8.83 -15.49 -21.40
C GLN A 228 -8.70 -14.29 -20.43
N GLN A 229 -7.93 -13.31 -20.87
CA GLN A 229 -7.71 -12.05 -20.16
C GLN A 229 -8.48 -10.92 -20.86
N ALA A 230 -9.09 -10.05 -20.05
CA ALA A 230 -9.60 -8.76 -20.48
C ALA A 230 -9.00 -7.66 -19.59
N GLU A 231 -8.88 -6.46 -20.13
CA GLU A 231 -8.39 -5.29 -19.42
C GLU A 231 -9.25 -4.06 -19.70
N VAL A 232 -9.22 -3.12 -18.77
CA VAL A 232 -9.82 -1.80 -18.92
C VAL A 232 -8.92 -0.76 -18.28
N ALA A 233 -8.60 0.29 -19.03
CA ALA A 233 -7.80 1.41 -18.53
C ALA A 233 -8.71 2.53 -18.02
N LEU A 234 -8.39 3.03 -16.83
CA LEU A 234 -9.08 4.11 -16.13
C LEU A 234 -8.07 5.21 -15.79
N SER A 235 -8.52 6.46 -15.70
CA SER A 235 -7.69 7.58 -15.23
C SER A 235 -8.33 8.22 -14.01
N PHE A 236 -7.54 8.40 -12.95
CA PHE A 236 -7.94 9.05 -11.71
C PHE A 236 -7.23 10.39 -11.52
N SER A 237 -7.92 11.33 -10.90
CA SER A 237 -7.38 12.55 -10.30
C SER A 237 -7.72 12.53 -8.81
N PHE A 238 -6.80 12.88 -7.92
CA PHE A 238 -7.04 12.83 -6.47
C PHE A 238 -6.09 13.71 -5.68
N VAL A 239 -6.46 14.02 -4.43
CA VAL A 239 -5.53 14.63 -3.47
C VAL A 239 -4.80 13.53 -2.72
N TYR A 240 -3.47 13.54 -2.82
CA TYR A 240 -2.60 12.66 -2.06
C TYR A 240 -2.01 13.41 -0.86
N ARG A 241 -2.22 12.88 0.35
CA ARG A 241 -1.63 13.40 1.59
C ARG A 241 -0.34 12.66 1.92
N HIS A 242 0.75 13.41 2.03
CA HIS A 242 2.03 12.93 2.54
C HIS A 242 2.24 13.41 3.97
N TYR A 243 2.60 12.49 4.88
CA TYR A 243 3.05 12.82 6.22
C TYR A 243 4.58 12.76 6.27
N GLU A 244 5.18 13.82 6.78
CA GLU A 244 6.59 13.89 7.11
C GLU A 244 6.75 13.49 8.58
N GLN A 245 7.45 12.38 8.83
CA GLN A 245 7.87 12.03 10.19
C GLN A 245 9.01 12.99 10.56
N GLU A 246 8.68 14.10 11.20
CA GLU A 246 9.65 15.06 11.69
C GLU A 246 10.42 14.45 12.89
N GLY A 247 11.73 14.28 12.73
CA GLY A 247 12.63 14.05 13.85
C GLY A 247 12.91 15.37 14.56
N TRP A 248 12.79 15.40 15.89
CA TRP A 248 13.11 16.60 16.66
C TRP A 248 14.59 16.56 17.04
N ILE A 249 15.27 17.72 16.99
CA ILE A 249 16.58 17.86 17.63
C ILE A 249 16.36 17.77 19.14
N ALA A 250 16.62 16.60 19.72
CA ALA A 250 16.46 16.36 21.14
C ALA A 250 17.52 17.09 21.97
N ARG A 251 18.76 17.11 21.47
CA ARG A 251 19.82 17.97 22.02
C ARG A 251 20.86 18.35 20.98
N ALA A 252 21.48 19.49 21.21
CA ALA A 252 22.73 19.87 20.58
C ALA A 252 23.85 19.71 21.61
N VAL A 253 24.86 18.90 21.32
CA VAL A 253 26.10 18.84 22.10
C VAL A 253 27.11 19.72 21.39
N VAL A 254 27.67 20.68 22.10
CA VAL A 254 28.80 21.45 21.60
C VAL A 254 30.06 20.71 22.04
N ASP A 255 30.95 20.41 21.11
CA ASP A 255 32.23 19.77 21.42
C ASP A 255 33.07 20.66 22.35
N ASP A 256 33.98 20.02 23.10
CA ASP A 256 34.80 20.67 24.13
C ASP A 256 35.67 21.82 23.58
N ASP A 257 35.94 21.84 22.27
CA ASP A 257 36.71 22.89 21.59
C ASP A 257 35.85 24.06 21.08
N PHE A 258 34.52 24.01 21.28
CA PHE A 258 33.52 24.96 20.79
C PHE A 258 33.52 25.17 19.28
N ALA A 259 34.16 24.29 18.51
CA ALA A 259 34.26 24.42 17.05
C ALA A 259 33.16 23.65 16.32
N HIS A 260 32.54 22.66 16.97
CA HIS A 260 31.55 21.76 16.36
C HIS A 260 30.30 21.60 17.23
N VAL A 261 29.15 21.40 16.57
CA VAL A 261 27.85 21.15 17.21
C VAL A 261 27.29 19.85 16.65
N ASP A 262 27.19 18.84 17.50
CA ASP A 262 26.54 17.57 17.20
C ASP A 262 25.07 17.63 17.56
N LEU A 263 24.22 17.46 16.54
CA LEU A 263 22.77 17.42 16.72
C LEU A 263 22.34 15.97 16.92
N ILE A 264 21.84 15.66 18.11
CA ILE A 264 21.20 14.38 18.40
C ILE A 264 19.71 14.54 18.12
N ARG A 265 19.19 13.70 17.23
CA ARG A 265 17.78 13.67 16.84
C ARG A 265 17.08 12.54 17.59
N GLU A 266 15.86 12.78 18.06
CA GLU A 266 14.95 11.74 18.58
C GLU A 266 13.71 11.69 17.69
N GLY A 267 13.19 10.48 17.46
CA GLY A 267 11.96 10.26 16.69
C GLY A 267 12.13 9.86 15.22
N GLU A 268 13.30 9.34 14.81
CA GLU A 268 13.44 8.59 13.55
C GLU A 268 12.75 7.22 13.61
#